data_AF-A0AAE4UW24-F1
#
_entry.id   AF-A0AAE4UW24-F1
#
_cell.length_a   1.000
_cell.length_b   1.000
_cell.length_c   1.000
_cell.angle_alpha   90.00
_cell.angle_beta   90.00
_cell.angle_gamma   90.00
#
_symmetry.space_group_name_H-M   'P 1'
#
loop_
_entity.id
_entity.type
_entity.pdbx_description
1 polymer ?
#
loop_
_entity_poly.entity_id
_entity_poly.type
_entity_poly.pdbx_seq_one_letter_code
_entity_poly.pdbx_strand_id
1 'polypeptide(L)'
;MTGRPSPWKDRTPWPREDTTKRGRDEAAAAALLVARDVPPPCSRAPHLFDGLHSSERVREAAERWQEAEALCKDCPLLEDCQVVADGFTGVAAGGIYGIRSVPNGTPPSRMHAARRRAS
;
A
#
# COMPACT_ATOMS: atom_id res chain seq x y z
N MET A 1 -21.06 53.73 -38.55
CA MET A 1 -22.00 52.69 -38.08
C MET A 1 -21.92 51.52 -39.06
N THR A 2 -21.56 50.28 -38.79
CA THR A 2 -20.95 49.55 -37.67
C THR A 2 -20.48 48.24 -38.31
N GLY A 3 -19.18 48.07 -38.56
CA GLY A 3 -18.63 46.80 -39.03
C GLY A 3 -18.60 45.80 -37.88
N ARG A 4 -19.46 44.78 -37.91
CA ARG A 4 -19.47 43.70 -36.92
C ARG A 4 -18.21 42.83 -37.11
N PRO A 5 -17.33 42.67 -36.09
CA PRO A 5 -16.25 41.71 -36.17
C PRO A 5 -16.79 40.28 -35.97
N SER A 6 -16.33 39.35 -36.82
CA SER A 6 -16.62 37.92 -36.79
C SER A 6 -15.91 37.23 -35.61
N PRO A 7 -16.62 36.53 -34.70
CA PRO A 7 -16.07 36.02 -33.44
C PRO A 7 -15.29 34.69 -33.53
N TRP A 8 -14.91 34.23 -34.73
CA TRP A 8 -14.48 32.83 -34.92
C TRP A 8 -12.97 32.60 -34.95
N LYS A 9 -12.12 33.62 -34.70
CA LYS A 9 -10.67 33.50 -34.88
C LYS A 9 -9.89 32.96 -33.67
N ASP A 10 -10.53 32.78 -32.52
CA ASP A 10 -9.86 32.33 -31.29
C ASP A 10 -10.23 30.89 -30.91
N ARG A 11 -10.05 29.92 -31.83
CA ARG A 11 -9.93 28.52 -31.41
C ARG A 11 -8.47 28.25 -31.03
N THR A 12 -8.15 28.56 -29.78
CA THR A 12 -6.96 28.03 -29.11
C THR A 12 -6.88 26.53 -29.40
N PRO A 13 -5.78 26.01 -29.97
CA PRO A 13 -5.61 24.58 -30.10
C PRO A 13 -5.66 23.99 -28.68
N TRP A 14 -6.56 23.03 -28.45
CA TRP A 14 -6.58 22.24 -27.23
C TRP A 14 -5.15 21.80 -26.90
N PRO A 15 -4.68 21.91 -25.64
CA PRO A 15 -3.36 21.42 -25.30
C PRO A 15 -3.33 19.93 -25.68
N ARG A 16 -2.40 19.56 -26.56
CA ARG A 16 -2.17 18.15 -26.91
C ARG A 16 -1.89 17.43 -25.61
N GLU A 17 -2.80 16.54 -25.22
CA GLU A 17 -2.61 15.67 -24.07
C GLU A 17 -1.23 15.01 -24.20
N ASP A 18 -0.45 15.17 -23.14
CA ASP A 18 0.91 14.67 -23.03
C ASP A 18 0.88 13.15 -23.14
N THR A 19 1.25 12.62 -24.32
CA THR A 19 1.22 11.19 -24.65
C THR A 19 2.05 10.36 -23.66
N THR A 20 3.00 10.99 -22.97
CA THR A 20 3.83 10.41 -21.91
C THR A 20 3.03 10.10 -20.64
N LYS A 21 1.93 10.82 -20.37
CA LYS A 21 1.02 10.52 -19.25
C LYS A 21 0.16 9.31 -19.58
N ARG A 22 -0.42 9.28 -20.78
CA ARG A 22 -1.28 8.20 -21.26
C ARG A 22 -0.57 6.84 -21.28
N GLY A 23 0.70 6.81 -21.73
CA GLY A 23 1.49 5.57 -21.71
C GLY A 23 1.87 5.07 -20.31
N ARG A 24 2.02 5.97 -19.32
CA ARG A 24 2.25 5.58 -17.92
C ARG A 24 0.99 5.00 -17.30
N ASP A 25 -0.17 5.58 -17.60
CA ASP A 25 -1.46 5.10 -17.10
C ASP A 25 -1.82 3.72 -17.69
N GLU A 26 -1.54 3.47 -18.98
CA GLU A 26 -1.71 2.15 -19.60
C GLU A 26 -0.75 1.09 -19.03
N ALA A 27 0.52 1.45 -18.80
CA ALA A 27 1.48 0.55 -18.17
C ALA A 27 1.11 0.23 -16.71
N ALA A 28 0.61 1.22 -15.96
CA ALA A 28 0.12 1.04 -14.60
C ALA A 28 -1.15 0.16 -14.58
N ALA A 29 -2.10 0.40 -15.49
CA ALA A 29 -3.30 -0.42 -15.63
C ALA A 29 -2.97 -1.87 -16.02
N ALA A 30 -2.04 -2.07 -16.96
CA ALA A 30 -1.57 -3.41 -17.33
C ALA A 30 -0.84 -4.10 -16.17
N ALA A 31 -0.02 -3.37 -15.41
CA ALA A 31 0.64 -3.90 -14.21
C ALA A 31 -0.37 -4.30 -13.11
N LEU A 32 -1.43 -3.51 -12.92
CA LEU A 32 -2.53 -3.84 -12.01
C LEU A 32 -3.30 -5.09 -12.47
N LEU A 33 -3.57 -5.24 -13.76
CA LEU A 33 -4.23 -6.43 -14.30
C LEU A 33 -3.37 -7.69 -14.12
N VAL A 34 -2.07 -7.61 -14.41
CA VAL A 34 -1.13 -8.71 -14.17
C VAL A 34 -1.01 -9.02 -12.66
N ALA A 35 -0.99 -8.00 -11.82
CA ALA A 35 -0.95 -8.16 -10.37
C ALA A 35 -2.19 -8.87 -9.79
N ARG A 36 -3.35 -8.79 -10.45
CA ARG A 36 -4.57 -9.51 -10.02
C ARG A 36 -4.51 -11.02 -10.31
N ASP A 37 -3.77 -11.44 -11.33
CA ASP A 37 -3.54 -12.86 -11.65
C ASP A 37 -2.35 -13.46 -10.88
N VAL A 38 -1.47 -12.62 -10.32
CA VAL A 38 -0.34 -13.08 -9.50
C VAL A 38 -0.80 -13.16 -8.03
N PRO A 39 -0.66 -14.33 -7.37
CA PRO A 39 -1.03 -14.45 -5.96
C PRO A 39 -0.19 -13.48 -5.12
N PRO A 40 -0.80 -12.77 -4.15
CA PRO A 40 -0.09 -11.74 -3.39
C PRO A 40 1.08 -12.35 -2.62
N PRO A 41 2.17 -11.59 -2.38
CA PRO A 41 3.37 -12.11 -1.71
C PRO A 41 3.07 -12.79 -0.36
N CYS A 42 2.08 -12.29 0.39
CA CYS A 42 1.65 -12.87 1.65
C CYS A 42 1.14 -14.31 1.56
N SER A 43 0.58 -14.72 0.41
CA SER A 43 0.11 -16.09 0.19
C SER A 43 1.25 -17.11 0.07
N ARG A 44 2.46 -16.67 -0.26
CA ARG A 44 3.63 -17.55 -0.43
C ARG A 44 4.35 -17.85 0.89
N ALA A 45 4.19 -16.97 1.88
CA ALA A 45 4.82 -17.08 3.19
C ALA A 45 3.87 -16.62 4.31
N PRO A 46 2.73 -17.32 4.51
CA PRO A 46 1.68 -16.89 5.44
C PRO A 46 2.17 -16.80 6.89
N HIS A 47 3.09 -17.69 7.29
CA HIS A 47 3.67 -17.71 8.64
C HIS A 47 4.35 -16.39 9.05
N LEU A 48 4.80 -15.58 8.09
CA LEU A 48 5.39 -14.26 8.38
C LEU A 48 4.34 -13.26 8.90
N PHE A 49 3.07 -13.46 8.54
CA PHE A 49 1.95 -12.57 8.83
C PHE A 49 1.18 -12.97 10.09
N ASP A 50 1.43 -14.16 10.62
CA ASP A 50 0.72 -14.67 11.80
C ASP A 50 0.95 -13.80 13.05
N GLY A 51 -0.03 -13.83 13.95
CA GLY A 51 0.07 -13.24 15.28
C GLY A 51 1.14 -13.87 16.17
N LEU A 52 1.09 -13.55 17.46
CA LEU A 52 1.95 -14.23 18.44
C LEU A 52 1.42 -15.63 18.70
N HIS A 53 2.31 -16.61 18.68
CA HIS A 53 2.02 -17.90 19.27
C HIS A 53 1.97 -17.79 20.81
N SER A 54 1.28 -18.71 21.48
CA SER A 54 1.00 -18.65 22.93
C SER A 54 2.24 -18.54 23.83
N SER A 55 3.41 -18.92 23.33
CA SER A 55 4.70 -18.83 24.03
C SER A 55 5.66 -17.77 23.46
N GLU A 56 5.31 -17.12 22.35
CA GLU A 56 6.18 -16.20 21.61
C GLU A 56 6.08 -14.78 22.20
N ARG A 57 7.23 -14.12 22.35
CA ARG A 57 7.29 -12.72 22.77
C ARG A 57 7.26 -11.81 21.54
N VAL A 58 6.71 -10.60 21.70
CA VAL A 58 6.75 -9.53 20.67
C VAL A 58 8.14 -9.31 20.08
N ARG A 59 9.20 -9.49 20.88
CA ARG A 59 10.59 -9.34 20.41
C ARG A 59 11.01 -10.46 19.45
N GLU A 60 10.51 -11.67 19.65
CA GLU A 60 10.83 -12.84 18.83
C GLU A 60 10.09 -12.76 17.49
N ALA A 61 8.85 -12.26 17.49
CA ALA A 61 8.09 -12.01 16.27
C ALA A 61 8.54 -10.76 15.48
N ALA A 62 9.37 -9.90 16.05
CA ALA A 62 9.69 -8.59 15.47
C ALA A 62 10.43 -8.67 14.13
N GLU A 63 11.36 -9.62 13.99
CA GLU A 63 12.11 -9.83 12.74
C GLU A 63 11.19 -10.40 11.65
N ARG A 64 10.40 -11.42 12.01
CA ARG A 64 9.38 -12.04 11.16
C ARG A 64 8.37 -11.02 10.64
N TRP A 65 7.87 -10.14 11.51
CA TRP A 65 6.93 -9.08 11.11
C TRP A 65 7.58 -7.99 10.26
N GLN A 66 8.86 -7.69 10.45
CA GLN A 66 9.58 -6.77 9.55
C GLN A 66 9.74 -7.35 8.15
N GLU A 67 9.97 -8.66 8.03
CA GLU A 67 9.96 -9.34 6.75
C GLU A 67 8.57 -9.28 6.09
N ALA A 68 7.50 -9.51 6.86
CA ALA A 68 6.13 -9.33 6.39
C ALA A 68 5.84 -7.90 5.91
N GLU A 69 6.35 -6.88 6.62
CA GLU A 69 6.24 -5.48 6.20
C GLU A 69 6.95 -5.22 4.87
N ALA A 70 8.14 -5.79 4.66
CA ALA A 70 8.87 -5.66 3.40
C ALA A 70 8.06 -6.27 2.24
N LEU A 71 7.51 -7.47 2.43
CA LEU A 71 6.62 -8.10 1.45
C LEU A 71 5.35 -7.29 1.16
N CYS A 72 4.80 -6.60 2.17
CA CYS A 72 3.68 -5.69 1.97
C CYS A 72 4.07 -4.47 1.13
N LYS A 73 5.24 -3.88 1.33
CA LYS A 73 5.71 -2.69 0.57
C LYS A 73 5.93 -2.98 -0.91
N ASP A 74 6.34 -4.22 -1.22
CA ASP A 74 6.51 -4.68 -2.59
C ASP A 74 5.22 -5.22 -3.21
N CYS A 75 4.11 -5.24 -2.45
CA CYS A 75 2.83 -5.75 -2.93
C CYS A 75 2.09 -4.70 -3.76
N PRO A 76 1.79 -4.97 -5.04
CA PRO A 76 1.03 -4.04 -5.88
C PRO A 76 -0.43 -3.88 -5.43
N LEU A 77 -0.94 -4.80 -4.60
CA LEU A 77 -2.30 -4.77 -4.06
C LEU A 77 -2.37 -4.11 -2.67
N LEU A 78 -1.30 -3.46 -2.20
CA LEU A 78 -1.25 -2.90 -0.86
C LEU A 78 -2.34 -1.84 -0.62
N GLU A 79 -2.62 -0.98 -1.60
CA GLU A 79 -3.65 0.07 -1.48
C GLU A 79 -5.07 -0.50 -1.36
N ASP A 80 -5.31 -1.67 -1.95
CA ASP A 80 -6.58 -2.40 -1.90
C ASP A 80 -6.62 -3.41 -0.73
N CYS A 81 -5.54 -3.53 0.04
CA CYS A 81 -5.43 -4.52 1.11
C CYS A 81 -6.27 -4.10 2.32
N GLN A 82 -7.46 -4.69 2.43
CA GLN A 82 -8.37 -4.44 3.56
C GLN A 82 -8.21 -5.50 4.65
N VAL A 83 -8.21 -5.06 5.90
CA VAL A 83 -8.30 -5.94 7.06
C VAL A 83 -9.78 -6.22 7.31
N VAL A 84 -10.27 -7.37 6.84
CA VAL A 84 -11.71 -7.68 6.81
C VAL A 84 -12.21 -8.38 8.10
N ALA A 85 -11.31 -8.74 9.02
CA ALA A 85 -11.65 -9.65 10.11
C ALA A 85 -11.56 -8.99 11.51
N ASP A 86 -12.69 -8.98 12.21
CA ASP A 86 -12.72 -8.87 13.67
C ASP A 86 -11.98 -10.07 14.28
N GLY A 87 -11.02 -9.80 15.17
CA GLY A 87 -10.21 -10.83 15.82
C GLY A 87 -8.96 -11.27 15.06
N PHE A 88 -8.65 -10.67 13.90
CA PHE A 88 -7.35 -10.89 13.25
C PHE A 88 -6.20 -10.41 14.15
N THR A 89 -5.19 -11.26 14.29
CA THR A 89 -3.98 -10.98 15.05
C THR A 89 -2.77 -11.30 14.18
N GLY A 90 -1.90 -10.32 13.92
CA GLY A 90 -0.78 -10.49 13.00
C GLY A 90 -0.44 -9.22 12.23
N VAL A 91 0.20 -9.39 11.07
CA VAL A 91 0.53 -8.30 10.14
C VAL A 91 -0.43 -8.34 8.95
N ALA A 92 -1.00 -7.19 8.61
CA ALA A 92 -1.81 -7.02 7.41
C ALA A 92 -1.61 -5.59 6.87
N ALA A 93 -1.69 -5.39 5.56
CA ALA A 93 -1.49 -4.07 4.93
C ALA A 93 -0.27 -3.28 5.46
N GLY A 94 0.84 -3.98 5.77
CA GLY A 94 2.07 -3.38 6.29
C GLY A 94 2.03 -2.93 7.76
N GLY A 95 0.96 -3.23 8.51
CA GLY A 95 0.80 -2.87 9.92
C GLY A 95 0.45 -4.06 10.80
N ILE A 96 0.72 -3.92 12.11
CA ILE A 96 0.41 -4.91 13.14
C ILE A 96 -1.02 -4.70 13.66
N TYR A 97 -1.76 -5.79 13.86
CA TYR A 97 -3.13 -5.80 14.36
C TYR A 97 -3.34 -6.86 15.44
N GLY A 98 -4.24 -6.60 16.38
CA GLY A 98 -4.68 -7.59 17.38
C GLY A 98 -3.70 -7.83 18.53
N ILE A 99 -2.55 -7.15 18.55
CA ILE A 99 -1.53 -7.28 19.60
C ILE A 99 -1.76 -6.22 20.68
N ARG A 100 -2.22 -6.63 21.87
CA ARG A 100 -2.62 -5.71 22.96
C ARG A 100 -1.60 -4.62 23.32
N SER A 101 -0.30 -4.90 23.18
CA SER A 101 0.78 -3.98 23.53
C SER A 101 1.20 -3.06 22.37
N VAL A 102 0.59 -3.17 21.20
CA VAL A 102 0.97 -2.43 19.98
C VAL A 102 -0.30 -1.82 19.36
N PRO A 103 -0.36 -0.50 19.13
CA PRO A 103 -1.49 0.11 18.44
C PRO A 103 -1.72 -0.53 17.07
N ASN A 104 -2.98 -0.80 16.72
CA ASN A 104 -3.33 -1.34 15.41
C ASN A 104 -2.84 -0.42 14.27
N GLY A 105 -2.36 -1.02 13.19
CA GLY A 105 -1.76 -0.30 12.06
C GLY A 105 -0.32 0.17 12.29
N THR A 106 0.29 -0.14 13.44
CA THR A 106 1.70 0.19 13.69
C THR A 106 2.60 -0.59 12.72
N PRO A 107 3.44 0.07 11.91
CA PRO A 107 4.42 -0.62 11.08
C PRO A 107 5.42 -1.38 11.96
N PRO A 108 5.74 -2.66 11.66
CA PRO A 108 6.74 -3.44 12.39
C PRO A 108 8.08 -2.70 12.60
N SER A 109 8.56 -2.00 11.58
CA SER A 109 9.76 -1.15 11.60
C SER A 109 9.74 -0.05 12.67
N ARG A 110 8.54 0.40 13.10
CA ARG A 110 8.38 1.45 14.13
C ARG A 110 8.32 0.90 15.56
N MET A 111 8.16 -0.41 15.76
CA MET A 111 8.14 -1.00 17.10
C MET A 111 9.44 -0.76 17.87
N HIS A 112 10.59 -0.74 17.18
CA HIS A 112 11.89 -0.47 17.80
C HIS A 112 12.08 1.01 18.20
N ALA A 113 11.39 1.94 17.54
CA ALA A 113 11.53 3.37 17.80
C ALA A 113 10.83 3.80 19.11
N ALA A 114 9.73 3.14 19.48
CA ALA A 114 9.02 3.39 20.74
C ALA A 114 9.89 3.12 21.97
N ARG A 115 10.88 2.21 21.86
CA ARG A 115 11.82 1.87 22.93
C ARG A 115 12.87 2.94 23.24
N ARG A 116 13.18 3.85 22.31
CA ARG A 116 14.25 4.85 22.52
C ARG A 116 13.79 6.13 23.20
N ARG A 117 12.47 6.33 23.38
CA ARG A 117 11.91 7.54 24.02
C ARG A 117 11.45 7.33 25.47
N ALA A 118 11.80 6.19 26.07
CA ALA A 118 11.61 5.96 27.49
C ALA A 118 13.00 5.98 28.17
N SER A 119 13.53 7.18 28.36
CA SER A 119 14.68 7.47 29.22
C SER A 119 14.47 8.83 29.83
#